data_AF-A0A1Y0EGS9-F1
#
_entry.id   AF-A0A1Y0EGS9-F1
#
_cell.length_a   1.000
_cell.length_b   1.000
_cell.length_c   1.000
_cell.angle_alpha   90.00
_cell.angle_beta   90.00
_cell.angle_gamma   90.00
#
_symmetry.space_group_name_H-M   'P 1'
#
loop_
_entity.id
_entity.type
_entity.pdbx_description
1 polymer ?
#
loop_
_entity_poly.entity_id
_entity_poly.type
_entity_poly.pdbx_seq_one_letter_code
_entity_poly.pdbx_strand_id
1 'polypeptide(L)' 'MSKLEELLAQQEQITMQIEEAKKQQKTEDLKTVRQLCKAHGFTARMLKGFLAEGRKRRTKTEN' A
#
# COMPACT_ATOMS: atom_id res chain seq x y z
N MET A 1 17.37 24.93 22.26
CA MET A 1 17.36 23.54 21.78
C MET A 1 18.77 23.00 21.92
N SER A 2 18.94 21.91 22.65
CA SER A 2 20.19 21.16 22.66
C SER A 2 20.42 20.54 21.29
N LYS A 3 21.69 20.35 20.89
CA LYS A 3 22.01 19.68 19.63
C LYS A 3 21.39 18.28 19.52
N LEU A 4 21.16 17.64 20.65
CA LEU A 4 20.46 16.35 20.73
C LEU A 4 18.99 16.46 20.28
N GLU A 5 18.28 17.51 20.68
CA GLU A 5 16.87 17.73 20.34
C GLU A 5 16.70 17.98 18.84
N GLU A 6 17.61 18.75 18.23
CA GLU A 6 17.61 18.97 16.77
C GLU A 6 17.81 17.67 15.99
N LEU A 7 18.72 16.81 16.44
CA LEU A 7 19.00 15.53 15.78
C LEU A 7 17.83 14.55 15.91
N LEU A 8 17.14 14.53 17.04
CA LEU A 8 15.94 13.72 17.23
C LEU A 8 14.78 14.21 16.33
N ALA A 9 14.56 15.52 16.25
CA ALA A 9 13.53 16.08 15.38
C ALA A 9 13.80 15.75 13.89
N GLN A 10 15.06 15.80 13.46
CA GLN A 10 15.44 15.39 12.10
C GLN A 10 15.20 13.90 11.86
N GLN A 11 15.50 13.04 12.82
CA GLN A 11 15.24 11.59 12.72
C GLN A 11 13.74 11.30 12.57
N GLU A 12 12.89 11.95 13.36
CA GLU A 12 11.44 11.80 13.27
C GLU A 12 10.93 12.25 11.89
N GLN A 13 11.40 13.41 11.40
CA GLN A 13 11.00 13.93 10.11
C GLN A 13 11.43 13.00 8.96
N ILE A 14 12.64 12.44 9.00
CA ILE A 14 13.11 11.47 8.01
C ILE A 14 12.26 10.19 8.08
N THR A 15 11.91 9.72 9.28
CA THR A 15 11.07 8.54 9.46
C THR A 15 9.69 8.74 8.84
N MET A 16 9.09 9.93 9.04
CA MET A 16 7.82 10.29 8.42
C MET A 16 7.92 10.31 6.88
N GLN A 17 8.98 10.89 6.32
CA GLN A 17 9.20 10.94 4.87
C GLN A 17 9.38 9.53 4.27
N ILE A 18 10.07 8.62 4.96
CA ILE A 18 10.21 7.24 4.54
C ILE A 18 8.85 6.54 4.48
N GLU A 19 8.01 6.73 5.50
CA GLU A 19 6.67 6.14 5.53
C GLU A 19 5.76 6.70 4.44
N GLU A 20 5.87 7.99 4.14
CA GLU A 20 5.16 8.61 3.03
C GLU A 20 5.64 8.07 1.68
N ALA A 21 6.95 7.99 1.45
CA ALA A 21 7.53 7.44 0.24
C ALA A 21 7.11 5.98 0.01
N LYS A 22 7.06 5.15 1.07
CA LYS A 22 6.56 3.76 0.98
C LYS A 22 5.10 3.70 0.53
N LYS A 23 4.24 4.59 1.04
CA LYS A 23 2.82 4.66 0.64
C LYS A 23 2.66 5.08 -0.81
N GLN A 24 3.45 6.05 -1.26
CA GLN A 24 3.48 6.50 -2.65
C GLN A 24 3.96 5.35 -3.57
N GLN A 25 5.07 4.70 -3.22
CA GLN A 25 5.59 3.55 -3.98
C GLN A 25 4.54 2.44 -4.11
N LYS A 26 3.89 2.05 -3.02
CA LYS A 26 2.81 1.06 -3.04
C LYS A 26 1.65 1.45 -3.97
N THR A 27 1.36 2.74 -4.07
CA THR A 27 0.30 3.27 -4.94
C THR A 27 0.70 3.16 -6.40
N GLU A 28 1.93 3.54 -6.73
CA GLU A 28 2.47 3.42 -8.10
C GLU A 28 2.60 1.96 -8.54
N ASP A 29 3.09 1.08 -7.67
CA ASP A 29 3.15 -0.36 -7.93
C ASP A 29 1.76 -0.92 -8.25
N LEU A 30 0.74 -0.50 -7.50
CA LEU A 30 -0.64 -0.94 -7.74
C LEU A 30 -1.17 -0.43 -9.09
N LYS A 31 -0.80 0.78 -9.52
CA LYS A 31 -1.17 1.29 -10.86
C LYS A 31 -0.54 0.42 -11.96
N THR A 32 0.74 0.11 -11.82
CA THR A 32 1.47 -0.76 -12.76
C THR A 32 0.84 -2.14 -12.84
N VAL A 33 0.56 -2.78 -11.70
CA VAL A 33 -0.12 -4.08 -11.65
C VAL A 33 -1.47 -4.03 -12.37
N ARG A 34 -2.29 -2.99 -12.15
CA ARG A 34 -3.58 -2.84 -12.85
C ARG A 34 -3.41 -2.73 -14.36
N GLN A 35 -2.42 -1.98 -14.84
CA GLN A 35 -2.15 -1.83 -16.27
C GLN A 35 -1.73 -3.16 -16.89
N LEU A 36 -0.81 -3.90 -16.24
CA LEU A 36 -0.37 -5.21 -16.69
C LEU A 36 -1.52 -6.22 -16.73
N CYS A 37 -2.37 -6.25 -15.69
CA CYS A 37 -3.56 -7.12 -15.69
C CYS A 37 -4.49 -6.83 -16.87
N LYS A 38 -4.70 -5.56 -17.22
CA LYS A 38 -5.51 -5.17 -18.38
C LYS A 38 -4.84 -5.54 -19.70
N ALA A 39 -3.55 -5.27 -19.85
CA ALA A 39 -2.80 -5.51 -21.08
C ALA A 39 -2.72 -6.99 -21.45
N HIS A 40 -2.54 -7.86 -20.44
CA HIS A 40 -2.36 -9.30 -20.65
C HIS A 40 -3.64 -10.13 -20.41
N GLY A 41 -4.75 -9.49 -20.03
CA GLY A 41 -6.00 -10.19 -19.74
C GLY A 41 -5.96 -11.07 -18.48
N PHE A 42 -5.12 -10.73 -17.49
CA PHE A 42 -5.05 -11.50 -16.24
C PHE A 42 -6.37 -11.42 -15.48
N THR A 43 -6.88 -12.59 -15.09
CA THR A 43 -8.11 -12.69 -14.31
C THR A 43 -7.81 -12.83 -12.82
N ALA A 44 -8.77 -12.45 -11.98
CA ALA A 44 -8.67 -12.62 -10.53
C ALA A 44 -8.44 -14.09 -10.11
N ARG A 45 -8.93 -15.06 -10.91
CA ARG A 45 -8.70 -16.49 -10.66
C ARG A 45 -7.23 -16.87 -10.83
N MET A 46 -6.54 -16.29 -11.83
CA MET A 46 -5.11 -16.54 -12.07
C MET A 46 -4.24 -15.93 -10.96
N LEU A 47 -4.67 -14.79 -10.40
CA LEU A 47 -3.92 -14.08 -9.36
C LEU A 47 -4.32 -14.49 -7.93
N LYS A 48 -5.30 -15.38 -7.76
CA LYS A 48 -5.88 -15.73 -6.45
C LYS A 48 -4.84 -16.15 -5.41
N GLY A 49 -3.81 -16.92 -5.80
CA GLY A 49 -2.74 -17.37 -4.89
C GLY A 49 -1.71 -16.31 -4.53
N PHE A 50 -1.67 -15.21 -5.28
CA PHE A 50 -0.74 -14.09 -5.07
C PHE A 50 -1.40 -12.89 -4.37
N LEU A 51 -2.73 -12.84 -4.37
CA LEU A 51 -3.50 -11.79 -3.70
C LEU A 51 -3.81 -12.21 -2.26
N ALA A 52 -3.65 -11.28 -1.33
CA ALA A 52 -4.12 -11.47 0.04
C ALA A 52 -5.64 -11.68 0.08
N GLU A 53 -6.13 -12.35 1.14
CA GLU A 53 -7.56 -12.47 1.38
C GLU A 53 -8.22 -11.09 1.44
N GLY A 54 -9.06 -10.80 0.45
CA GLY A 54 -9.76 -9.53 0.36
C GLY A 54 -10.77 -9.34 1.49
N ARG A 55 -11.37 -8.15 1.55
CA ARG A 55 -12.38 -7.84 2.55
C ARG A 55 -13.56 -8.80 2.44
N LYS A 56 -13.87 -9.54 3.51
CA LYS A 56 -15.08 -10.39 3.59
C LYS A 56 -16.30 -9.52 3.34
N ARG A 57 -17.12 -9.88 2.34
CA ARG A 57 -18.39 -9.18 2.08
C ARG A 57 -19.27 -9.35 3.32
N ARG A 58 -19.83 -8.24 3.83
CA ARG A 58 -20.94 -8.31 4.79
C ARG A 58 -22.09 -8.99 4.07
N THR A 59 -22.47 -10.18 4.51
CA THR A 59 -23.71 -10.82 4.10
C THR A 59 -24.86 -9.91 4.50
N LYS A 60 -25.77 -9.63 3.56
CA LYS A 60 -26.98 -8.86 3.81
C LYS A 60 -27.78 -9.60 4.88
N THR A 61 -27.84 -9.05 6.10
CA THR A 61 -28.79 -9.52 7.12
C THR A 61 -30.18 -9.26 6.57
N GLU A 62 -30.88 -10.33 6.22
CA GLU A 62 -32.31 -10.31 5.93
C GLU A 62 -33.03 -10.05 7.26
N ASN A 63 -33.81 -8.97 7.32
CA ASN A 63 -34.85 -8.74 8.32
C ASN A 63 -36.17 -9.29 7.77
#